data_AF-W9DAA3-F1
#
_entry.id   AF-W9DAA3-F1
#
_cell.length_a   1.000
_cell.length_b   1.000
_cell.length_c   1.000
_cell.angle_alpha   90.00
_cell.angle_beta   90.00
_cell.angle_gamma   90.00
#
_symmetry.space_group_name_H-M   'P 1'
#
loop_
_entity.id
_entity.type
_entity.pdbx_description
1 polymer ?
#
loop_
_entity_poly.entity_id
_entity_poly.type
_entity_poly.pdbx_seq_one_letter_code
_entity_poly.pdbx_strand_id
1 'polypeptide(L)'
;MATHLDYDHISGALDFPAAPVHLTVTELFAAASRPGIRGRIRYRPHHLTSITSRAHTYAPAEAVPVMNFHGHPLTEAGDLVLIPLPGHTAGHAAVAIRDPHRMDRWLIHAGDAFLHHTALTSTADPSMDRVERMLAMDPSTLTRNHAALRSAADQGHLVICSHDRGQYEHLAAAANVR
;
A
#
# COMPACT_ATOMS: atom_id res chain seq x y z
N MET A 1 2.00 -8.88 -4.90
CA MET A 1 2.57 -7.87 -3.99
C MET A 1 1.54 -7.62 -2.90
N ALA A 2 1.89 -7.74 -1.62
CA ALA A 2 0.98 -7.44 -0.53
C ALA A 2 1.33 -6.06 0.04
N THR A 3 0.40 -5.11 -0.03
CA THR A 3 0.55 -3.79 0.61
C THR A 3 0.60 -3.94 2.13
N HIS A 4 -0.17 -4.88 2.67
CA HIS A 4 -0.18 -5.32 4.06
C HIS A 4 -0.93 -6.66 4.18
N LEU A 5 -1.06 -7.19 5.41
CA LEU A 5 -1.63 -8.52 5.66
C LEU A 5 -3.02 -8.52 6.31
N ASP A 6 -3.77 -7.44 6.17
CA ASP A 6 -5.20 -7.46 6.53
C ASP A 6 -5.95 -8.52 5.70
N TYR A 7 -7.00 -9.09 6.29
CA TYR A 7 -7.72 -10.22 5.71
C TYR A 7 -8.34 -9.92 4.33
N ASP A 8 -8.79 -8.68 4.11
CA ASP A 8 -9.37 -8.20 2.86
C ASP A 8 -8.33 -7.94 1.77
N HIS A 9 -7.05 -7.90 2.12
CA HIS A 9 -5.94 -7.69 1.17
C HIS A 9 -5.19 -8.97 0.80
N ILE A 10 -5.19 -9.97 1.69
CA ILE A 10 -4.38 -11.19 1.51
C ILE A 10 -5.20 -12.46 1.23
N SER A 11 -6.52 -12.43 1.40
CA SER A 11 -7.37 -13.64 1.27
C SER A 11 -7.20 -14.38 -0.07
N GLY A 12 -7.11 -13.65 -1.19
CA GLY A 12 -6.91 -14.23 -2.52
C GLY A 12 -5.55 -14.91 -2.73
N ALA A 13 -4.58 -14.74 -1.81
CA ALA A 13 -3.28 -15.40 -1.93
C ALA A 13 -3.37 -16.93 -1.89
N LEU A 14 -4.45 -17.49 -1.33
CA LEU A 14 -4.73 -18.93 -1.30
C LEU A 14 -4.92 -19.53 -2.70
N ASP A 15 -5.42 -18.75 -3.65
CA ASP A 15 -5.66 -19.19 -5.03
C ASP A 15 -4.36 -19.30 -5.85
N PHE A 16 -3.25 -18.78 -5.32
CA PHE A 16 -1.93 -18.75 -5.96
C PHE A 16 -0.87 -19.41 -5.07
N PRO A 17 -0.94 -20.73 -4.82
CA PRO A 17 -0.10 -21.40 -3.82
C PRO A 17 1.40 -21.41 -4.16
N ALA A 18 1.75 -21.27 -5.45
CA ALA A 18 3.13 -21.24 -5.91
C ALA A 18 3.71 -19.82 -6.06
N ALA A 19 2.89 -18.77 -5.95
CA ALA A 19 3.34 -17.40 -6.19
C ALA A 19 4.06 -16.82 -4.95
N PRO A 20 5.25 -16.22 -5.10
CA PRO A 20 5.88 -15.47 -4.02
C PRO A 20 4.99 -14.33 -3.52
N VAL A 21 4.96 -14.14 -2.20
CA VAL A 21 4.28 -13.01 -1.56
C VAL A 21 5.32 -12.00 -1.13
N HIS A 22 5.45 -10.93 -1.89
CA HIS A 22 6.34 -9.82 -1.60
C HIS A 22 5.70 -8.83 -0.62
N LEU A 23 6.39 -8.52 0.48
CA LEU A 23 5.92 -7.61 1.53
C LEU A 23 7.10 -7.08 2.36
N THR A 24 6.86 -6.11 3.25
CA THR A 24 7.92 -5.66 4.18
C THR A 24 8.17 -6.71 5.27
N VAL A 25 9.41 -6.80 5.74
CA VAL A 25 9.76 -7.65 6.89
C VAL A 25 8.98 -7.26 8.14
N THR A 26 8.75 -5.95 8.33
CA THR A 26 8.01 -5.39 9.45
C THR A 26 6.57 -5.88 9.47
N GLU A 27 5.93 -5.98 8.30
CA GLU A 27 4.55 -6.48 8.20
C GLU A 27 4.47 -7.96 8.55
N LEU A 28 5.40 -8.77 8.04
CA LEU A 28 5.43 -10.19 8.36
C LEU A 28 5.62 -10.42 9.87
N PHE A 29 6.50 -9.65 10.51
CA PHE A 29 6.74 -9.74 11.95
C PHE A 29 5.54 -9.28 12.78
N ALA A 30 4.91 -8.15 12.42
CA ALA A 30 3.70 -7.66 13.08
C ALA A 30 2.54 -8.66 12.92
N ALA A 31 2.40 -9.24 11.73
CA ALA A 31 1.40 -10.25 11.44
C ALA A 31 1.65 -11.57 12.20
N ALA A 32 2.90 -11.98 12.40
CA ALA A 32 3.22 -13.16 13.20
C ALA A 32 2.87 -12.97 14.68
N SER A 33 3.11 -11.77 15.23
CA SER A 33 2.83 -11.46 16.64
C SER A 33 1.35 -11.22 16.96
N ARG A 34 0.54 -10.81 15.96
CA ARG A 34 -0.92 -10.61 16.05
C ARG A 34 -1.34 -9.81 17.31
N PRO A 35 -0.81 -8.58 17.50
CA PRO A 35 -0.93 -7.87 18.77
C PRO A 35 -2.38 -7.47 19.06
N GLY A 36 -2.84 -7.78 20.28
CA GLY A 36 -4.16 -7.39 20.78
C GLY A 36 -5.35 -7.97 19.99
N ILE A 37 -6.54 -7.39 20.19
CA ILE A 37 -7.77 -7.82 19.50
C ILE A 37 -7.73 -7.41 18.03
N ARG A 38 -7.31 -6.17 17.74
CA ARG A 38 -7.20 -5.64 16.37
C ARG A 38 -6.26 -6.48 15.50
N GLY A 39 -5.08 -6.83 16.00
CA GLY A 39 -4.14 -7.70 15.27
C GLY A 39 -4.71 -9.08 14.97
N ARG A 40 -5.50 -9.67 15.88
CA ARG A 40 -6.15 -10.97 15.65
C ARG A 40 -7.27 -10.93 14.61
N ILE A 41 -7.96 -9.79 14.49
CA ILE A 41 -9.00 -9.55 13.47
C ILE A 41 -8.36 -9.33 12.10
N ARG A 42 -7.31 -8.50 12.04
CA ARG A 42 -6.54 -8.19 10.83
C ARG A 42 -5.86 -9.43 10.27
N TYR A 43 -5.00 -10.04 11.10
CA TYR A 43 -4.13 -11.14 10.72
C TYR A 43 -4.76 -12.48 11.07
N ARG A 44 -5.33 -13.14 10.05
CA ARG A 44 -6.01 -14.43 10.19
C ARG A 44 -4.99 -15.58 10.06
N PRO A 45 -4.97 -16.55 10.99
CA PRO A 45 -3.90 -17.54 11.04
C PRO A 45 -3.85 -18.41 9.79
N HIS A 46 -5.00 -18.76 9.19
CA HIS A 46 -5.02 -19.55 7.96
C HIS A 46 -4.43 -18.80 6.75
N HIS A 47 -4.60 -17.48 6.66
CA HIS A 47 -3.90 -16.66 5.66
C HIS A 47 -2.39 -16.63 5.92
N LEU A 48 -1.97 -16.46 7.18
CA LEU A 48 -0.54 -16.41 7.51
C LEU A 48 0.15 -17.73 7.19
N THR A 49 -0.42 -18.85 7.65
CA THR A 49 0.13 -20.19 7.39
C THR A 49 0.28 -20.47 5.89
N SER A 50 -0.63 -19.95 5.04
CA SER A 50 -0.57 -20.18 3.60
C SER A 50 0.47 -19.34 2.86
N ILE A 51 0.96 -18.25 3.46
CA ILE A 51 1.93 -17.34 2.81
C ILE A 51 3.34 -17.44 3.39
N THR A 52 3.51 -17.85 4.65
CA THR A 52 4.81 -17.74 5.35
C THR A 52 5.96 -18.45 4.63
N SER A 53 5.74 -19.64 4.06
CA SER A 53 6.79 -20.41 3.37
C SER A 53 7.23 -19.81 2.03
N ARG A 54 6.49 -18.83 1.51
CA ARG A 54 6.71 -18.16 0.21
C ARG A 54 6.76 -16.64 0.35
N ALA A 55 6.97 -16.16 1.58
CA ALA A 55 7.13 -14.75 1.88
C ALA A 55 8.51 -14.27 1.40
N HIS A 56 8.52 -13.25 0.56
CA HIS A 56 9.73 -12.56 0.11
C HIS A 56 9.74 -11.18 0.76
N THR A 57 10.57 -11.01 1.79
CA THR A 57 10.52 -9.82 2.64
C THR A 57 11.59 -8.80 2.30
N TYR A 58 11.24 -7.53 2.45
CA TYR A 58 12.13 -6.39 2.25
C TYR A 58 12.38 -5.64 3.56
N ALA A 59 13.65 -5.39 3.88
CA ALA A 59 14.06 -4.72 5.11
C ALA A 59 14.28 -3.22 4.89
N PRO A 60 13.85 -2.32 5.81
CA PRO A 60 13.95 -0.87 5.60
C PRO A 60 15.35 -0.35 5.25
N ALA A 61 16.41 -1.00 5.74
CA ALA A 61 17.79 -0.60 5.50
C ALA A 61 18.26 -0.75 4.03
N GLU A 62 17.53 -1.51 3.22
CA GLU A 62 17.86 -1.81 1.82
C GLU A 62 17.10 -0.90 0.82
N ALA A 63 16.30 0.05 1.33
CA ALA A 63 15.47 0.91 0.49
C ALA A 63 16.31 2.01 -0.17
N VAL A 64 16.14 2.18 -1.47
CA VAL A 64 16.83 3.21 -2.28
C VAL A 64 15.89 4.38 -2.58
N PRO A 65 16.41 5.59 -2.83
CA PRO A 65 15.58 6.72 -3.23
C PRO A 65 14.78 6.44 -4.51
N VAL A 66 13.50 6.82 -4.52
CA VAL A 66 12.58 6.70 -5.66
C VAL A 66 11.53 7.82 -5.59
N MET A 67 11.46 8.67 -6.61
CA MET A 67 10.64 9.90 -6.57
C MET A 67 10.96 10.71 -5.29
N ASN A 68 9.96 10.97 -4.44
CA ASN A 68 10.07 11.59 -3.12
C ASN A 68 9.98 10.57 -1.96
N PHE A 69 10.21 9.29 -2.23
CA PHE A 69 10.16 8.19 -1.27
C PHE A 69 11.49 7.41 -1.22
N HIS A 70 11.53 6.40 -0.35
CA HIS A 70 12.49 5.30 -0.39
C HIS A 70 11.74 4.00 -0.63
N GLY A 71 12.25 3.14 -1.51
CA GLY A 71 11.58 1.87 -1.84
C GLY A 71 12.55 0.79 -2.32
N HIS A 72 12.01 -0.40 -2.53
CA HIS A 72 12.74 -1.59 -2.97
C HIS A 72 12.38 -1.91 -4.41
N PRO A 73 13.32 -1.77 -5.37
CA PRO A 73 13.14 -2.26 -6.73
C PRO A 73 12.85 -3.76 -6.71
N LEU A 74 11.81 -4.17 -7.42
CA LEU A 74 11.35 -5.54 -7.53
C LEU A 74 11.74 -6.17 -8.88
N THR A 75 12.32 -5.36 -9.77
CA THR A 75 12.80 -5.72 -11.10
C THR A 75 14.19 -5.08 -11.31
N GLU A 76 15.00 -5.68 -12.19
CA GLU A 76 16.32 -5.11 -12.55
C GLU A 76 16.19 -3.74 -13.21
N ALA A 77 15.11 -3.53 -13.97
CA ALA A 77 14.82 -2.25 -14.61
C ALA A 77 14.40 -1.15 -13.62
N GLY A 78 14.07 -1.52 -12.37
CA GLY A 78 13.57 -0.58 -11.37
C GLY A 78 12.27 0.10 -11.81
N ASP A 79 11.43 -0.59 -12.57
CA ASP A 79 10.13 -0.13 -13.06
C ASP A 79 8.96 -0.61 -12.18
N LEU A 80 9.23 -1.48 -11.21
CA LEU A 80 8.30 -1.94 -10.19
C LEU A 80 8.97 -1.82 -8.82
N VAL A 81 8.33 -1.14 -7.87
CA VAL A 81 8.94 -0.77 -6.59
C VAL A 81 7.95 -0.97 -5.44
N LEU A 82 8.42 -1.56 -4.33
CA LEU A 82 7.70 -1.61 -3.06
C LEU A 82 8.14 -0.43 -2.18
N ILE A 83 7.23 0.43 -1.75
CA ILE A 83 7.52 1.65 -0.98
C ILE A 83 6.95 1.50 0.43
N PRO A 84 7.78 1.32 1.47
CA PRO A 84 7.29 1.28 2.86
C PRO A 84 6.58 2.59 3.24
N LEU A 85 5.33 2.48 3.69
CA LEU A 85 4.48 3.57 4.17
C LEU A 85 3.76 3.11 5.45
N PRO A 86 4.50 2.89 6.55
CA PRO A 86 3.91 2.41 7.80
C PRO A 86 2.88 3.41 8.33
N GLY A 87 1.83 2.89 8.97
CA GLY A 87 0.76 3.70 9.55
C GLY A 87 -0.53 2.91 9.71
N HIS A 88 -1.16 2.52 8.59
CA HIS A 88 -2.34 1.66 8.61
C HIS A 88 -2.05 0.33 9.33
N THR A 89 -0.98 -0.33 8.90
CA THR A 89 -0.31 -1.40 9.66
C THR A 89 1.15 -1.03 9.90
N ALA A 90 1.83 -1.76 10.79
CA ALA A 90 3.21 -1.49 11.16
C ALA A 90 4.20 -1.61 9.99
N GLY A 91 3.91 -2.47 9.00
CA GLY A 91 4.74 -2.66 7.82
C GLY A 91 4.01 -2.38 6.51
N HIS A 92 2.94 -1.59 6.53
CA HIS A 92 2.21 -1.21 5.33
C HIS A 92 3.16 -0.63 4.25
N ALA A 93 2.89 -0.94 2.99
CA ALA A 93 3.63 -0.46 1.84
C ALA A 93 2.70 -0.12 0.66
N ALA A 94 3.11 0.88 -0.13
CA ALA A 94 2.59 1.09 -1.46
C ALA A 94 3.36 0.25 -2.49
N VAL A 95 2.75 0.04 -3.65
CA VAL A 95 3.40 -0.55 -4.83
C VAL A 95 3.36 0.47 -5.95
N ALA A 96 4.50 0.80 -6.52
CA ALA A 96 4.62 1.73 -7.63
C ALA A 96 5.11 1.01 -8.89
N ILE A 97 4.46 1.27 -10.02
CA ILE A 97 4.88 0.80 -11.34
C ILE A 97 5.08 1.99 -12.28
N ARG A 98 6.14 1.98 -13.09
CA ARG A 98 6.38 3.00 -14.09
C ARG A 98 5.28 2.95 -15.15
N ASP A 99 4.70 4.09 -15.49
CA ASP A 99 3.65 4.18 -16.50
C ASP A 99 4.28 3.96 -17.89
N PRO A 100 3.90 2.89 -18.62
CA PRO A 100 4.48 2.61 -19.93
C PRO A 100 4.02 3.60 -21.01
N HIS A 101 2.97 4.38 -20.76
CA HIS A 101 2.37 5.31 -21.71
C HIS A 101 2.74 6.77 -21.44
N ARG A 102 3.36 7.07 -20.30
CA ARG A 102 3.72 8.44 -19.91
C ARG A 102 5.17 8.49 -19.45
N MET A 103 5.96 9.27 -20.16
CA MET A 103 7.36 9.49 -19.79
C MET A 103 7.48 10.03 -18.36
N ASP A 104 8.36 9.41 -17.58
CA ASP A 104 8.68 9.77 -16.20
C ASP A 104 7.50 9.84 -15.23
N ARG A 105 6.43 9.07 -15.51
CA ARG A 105 5.29 8.91 -14.61
C ARG A 105 5.24 7.53 -13.98
N TRP A 106 4.56 7.49 -12.85
CA TRP A 106 4.38 6.32 -12.01
C TRP A 106 2.89 6.20 -11.70
N LEU A 107 2.42 4.97 -11.65
CA LEU A 107 1.18 4.59 -11.00
C LEU A 107 1.55 4.03 -9.63
N ILE A 108 1.03 4.66 -8.57
CA ILE A 108 1.29 4.31 -7.18
C ILE A 108 -0.01 3.78 -6.58
N HIS A 109 -0.07 2.47 -6.35
CA HIS A 109 -1.11 1.84 -5.55
C HIS A 109 -0.73 1.98 -4.07
N ALA A 110 -1.32 2.98 -3.41
CA ALA A 110 -1.04 3.36 -2.03
C ALA A 110 -1.66 2.42 -0.99
N GLY A 111 -2.40 1.39 -1.41
CA GLY A 111 -3.04 0.46 -0.48
C GLY A 111 -4.03 1.21 0.41
N ASP A 112 -3.85 1.04 1.71
CA ASP A 112 -4.68 1.68 2.74
C ASP A 112 -3.91 2.79 3.46
N ALA A 113 -2.88 3.36 2.81
CA ALA A 113 -2.22 4.57 3.30
C ALA A 113 -3.17 5.78 3.36
N PHE A 114 -4.26 5.74 2.57
CA PHE A 114 -5.45 6.58 2.68
C PHE A 114 -6.66 5.77 2.14
N LEU A 115 -7.88 6.17 2.47
CA LEU A 115 -9.12 5.48 2.11
C LEU A 115 -10.03 6.31 1.19
N HIS A 116 -9.73 7.60 1.03
CA HIS A 116 -10.47 8.49 0.13
C HIS A 116 -9.55 9.51 -0.53
N HIS A 117 -9.73 9.76 -1.83
CA HIS A 117 -8.87 10.60 -2.67
C HIS A 117 -8.73 12.04 -2.15
N THR A 118 -9.73 12.54 -1.42
CA THR A 118 -9.65 13.87 -0.78
C THR A 118 -8.56 13.95 0.29
N ALA A 119 -8.07 12.83 0.84
CA ALA A 119 -6.89 12.81 1.70
C ALA A 119 -5.66 13.46 1.03
N LEU A 120 -5.61 13.43 -0.31
CA LEU A 120 -4.58 14.03 -1.14
C LEU A 120 -4.94 15.43 -1.68
N THR A 121 -6.04 16.06 -1.24
CA THR A 121 -6.41 17.45 -1.60
C THR A 121 -6.45 18.39 -0.38
N SER A 122 -6.37 19.71 -0.57
CA SER A 122 -6.43 20.68 0.54
C SER A 122 -7.74 20.63 1.34
N THR A 123 -8.73 19.91 0.86
CA THR A 123 -10.08 19.77 1.43
C THR A 123 -10.38 18.31 1.74
N ALA A 124 -9.57 17.68 2.60
CA ALA A 124 -9.78 16.30 3.03
C ALA A 124 -11.15 16.12 3.68
N ASP A 125 -11.81 14.99 3.39
CA ASP A 125 -13.10 14.67 4.00
C ASP A 125 -12.88 14.35 5.49
N PRO A 126 -13.42 15.14 6.43
CA PRO A 126 -13.16 14.95 7.86
C PRO A 126 -13.74 13.64 8.40
N SER A 127 -14.76 13.07 7.76
CA SER A 127 -15.33 11.78 8.15
C SER A 127 -14.39 10.64 7.78
N MET A 128 -13.79 10.69 6.59
CA MET A 128 -12.83 9.68 6.13
C MET A 128 -11.51 9.75 6.90
N ASP A 129 -10.99 10.95 7.20
CA ASP A 129 -9.78 11.10 8.05
C ASP A 129 -10.00 10.46 9.44
N ARG A 130 -11.21 10.59 10.02
CA ARG A 130 -11.53 9.90 11.29
C ARG A 130 -11.53 8.38 11.15
N VAL A 131 -12.09 7.84 10.07
CA VAL A 131 -12.12 6.40 9.80
C VAL A 131 -10.69 5.87 9.65
N GLU A 132 -9.85 6.54 8.86
CA GLU A 132 -8.44 6.20 8.68
C GLU A 132 -7.69 6.16 10.01
N ARG A 133 -7.81 7.22 10.82
CA ARG A 133 -7.17 7.28 12.16
C ARG A 133 -7.66 6.18 13.09
N MET A 134 -8.95 5.81 13.03
CA MET A 134 -9.50 4.75 13.86
C MET A 134 -8.93 3.38 13.47
N LEU A 135 -8.74 3.14 12.18
CA LEU A 135 -8.22 1.89 11.65
C LEU A 135 -6.70 1.78 11.86
N ALA A 136 -5.95 2.84 11.61
CA ALA A 136 -4.49 2.81 11.66
C ALA A 136 -3.91 2.28 12.97
N MET A 137 -2.83 1.51 12.85
CA MET A 137 -2.01 1.09 13.99
C MET A 137 -1.18 2.24 14.55
N ASP A 138 -0.69 3.12 13.69
CA ASP A 138 0.03 4.34 14.07
C ASP A 138 -0.53 5.57 13.33
N PRO A 139 -1.55 6.24 13.89
CA PRO A 139 -2.14 7.44 13.30
C PRO A 139 -1.17 8.63 13.19
N SER A 140 -0.04 8.61 13.90
CA SER A 140 0.92 9.73 13.89
C SER A 140 1.68 9.86 12.56
N THR A 141 1.72 8.78 11.78
CA THR A 141 2.41 8.71 10.49
C THR A 141 1.55 9.16 9.31
N LEU A 142 0.21 9.08 9.43
CA LEU A 142 -0.73 9.32 8.34
C LEU A 142 -0.53 10.69 7.69
N THR A 143 -0.36 11.74 8.49
CA THR A 143 -0.13 13.10 7.96
C THR A 143 1.11 13.18 7.08
N ARG A 144 2.21 12.50 7.46
CA ARG A 144 3.44 12.47 6.65
C ARG A 144 3.25 11.64 5.38
N ASN A 145 2.57 10.50 5.47
CA ASN A 145 2.28 9.66 4.32
C ASN A 145 1.38 10.39 3.31
N HIS A 146 0.31 11.04 3.77
CA HIS A 146 -0.56 11.86 2.92
C HIS A 146 0.19 13.01 2.27
N ALA A 147 1.07 13.70 3.00
CA ALA A 147 1.88 14.78 2.44
C ALA A 147 2.83 14.27 1.33
N ALA A 148 3.49 13.14 1.54
CA ALA A 148 4.37 12.53 0.54
C ALA A 148 3.59 12.04 -0.69
N LEU A 149 2.43 11.40 -0.49
CA LEU A 149 1.55 10.95 -1.57
C LEU A 149 0.93 12.12 -2.34
N ARG A 150 0.51 13.20 -1.65
CA ARG A 150 0.06 14.44 -2.30
C ARG A 150 1.18 15.03 -3.14
N SER A 151 2.41 15.13 -2.60
CA SER A 151 3.56 15.64 -3.36
C SER A 151 3.84 14.82 -4.61
N ALA A 152 3.67 13.49 -4.56
CA ALA A 152 3.79 12.64 -5.75
C ALA A 152 2.66 12.89 -6.77
N ALA A 153 1.42 13.06 -6.30
CA ALA A 153 0.29 13.40 -7.15
C ALA A 153 0.46 14.78 -7.82
N ASP A 154 0.91 15.79 -7.06
CA ASP A 154 1.18 17.15 -7.56
C ASP A 154 2.29 17.16 -8.62
N GLN A 155 3.23 16.21 -8.54
CA GLN A 155 4.27 16.01 -9.56
C GLN A 155 3.72 15.37 -10.84
N GLY A 156 2.50 14.85 -10.84
CA GLY A 156 1.84 14.22 -12.00
C GLY A 156 1.83 12.69 -12.00
N HIS A 157 2.23 12.06 -10.89
CA HIS A 157 2.06 10.62 -10.71
C HIS A 157 0.58 10.28 -10.44
N LEU A 158 0.12 9.14 -10.93
CA LEU A 158 -1.23 8.65 -10.60
C LEU A 158 -1.16 7.92 -9.28
N VAL A 159 -1.85 8.42 -8.25
CA VAL A 159 -1.88 7.80 -6.92
C VAL A 159 -3.29 7.30 -6.63
N ILE A 160 -3.42 6.00 -6.32
CA ILE A 160 -4.71 5.34 -6.05
C ILE A 160 -4.69 4.62 -4.70
N CYS A 161 -5.85 4.47 -4.06
CA CYS A 161 -6.02 3.60 -2.89
C CYS A 161 -6.97 2.44 -3.16
N SER A 162 -7.06 1.52 -2.20
CA SER A 162 -7.86 0.29 -2.35
C SER A 162 -9.37 0.50 -2.20
N HIS A 163 -9.78 1.51 -1.42
CA HIS A 163 -11.14 1.62 -0.87
C HIS A 163 -11.92 2.87 -1.30
N ASP A 164 -11.48 3.54 -2.37
CA ASP A 164 -12.20 4.69 -2.93
C ASP A 164 -12.99 4.32 -4.19
N ARG A 165 -14.30 4.19 -4.02
CA ARG A 165 -15.24 3.91 -5.11
C ARG A 165 -15.27 5.03 -6.16
N GLY A 166 -15.25 6.29 -5.75
CA GLY A 166 -15.33 7.42 -6.68
C GLY A 166 -14.08 7.51 -7.55
N GLN A 167 -12.91 7.28 -6.96
CA GLN A 167 -11.65 7.18 -7.69
C GLN A 167 -11.66 6.01 -8.67
N TYR A 168 -12.14 4.83 -8.24
CA TYR A 168 -12.30 3.68 -9.11
C TYR A 168 -13.21 3.96 -10.31
N GLU A 169 -14.43 4.50 -10.07
CA GLU A 169 -15.40 4.80 -11.12
C GLU A 169 -14.85 5.83 -12.12
N HIS A 170 -14.15 6.85 -11.64
CA HIS A 170 -13.51 7.86 -12.50
C HIS A 170 -12.44 7.24 -13.42
N LEU A 171 -11.55 6.41 -12.87
CA LEU A 171 -10.47 5.78 -13.64
C LEU A 171 -10.99 4.72 -14.61
N ALA A 172 -11.98 3.93 -14.20
CA ALA A 172 -12.62 2.95 -15.07
C ALA A 172 -13.31 3.62 -16.27
N ALA A 173 -14.00 4.75 -16.04
CA ALA A 173 -14.59 5.53 -17.13
C ALA A 173 -13.52 6.08 -18.09
N ALA A 174 -12.40 6.59 -17.57
CA ALA A 174 -11.31 7.10 -18.39
C ALA A 174 -10.59 6.02 -19.22
N ALA A 175 -10.54 4.78 -18.73
CA ALA A 175 -9.95 3.65 -19.45
C ALA A 175 -10.82 3.19 -20.63
N ASN A 176 -12.15 3.22 -20.48
CA ASN A 176 -13.10 2.79 -21.52
C ASN A 176 -13.24 3.77 -22.71
N VAL A 177 -12.55 4.91 -22.68
CA VAL A 177 -12.53 5.92 -23.75
C VAL A 177 -11.30 5.76 -24.67
N ARG A 178 -10.42 4.80 -24.39
CA ARG A 178 -9.25 4.45 -25.22
C ARG A 178 -9.50 3.22 -26.06
#